data_AF-R9ITW3-F1
#
_entry.id   AF-R9ITW3-F1
#
_cell.length_a   1.000
_cell.length_b   1.000
_cell.length_c   1.000
_cell.angle_alpha   90.00
_cell.angle_beta   90.00
_cell.angle_gamma   90.00
#
_symmetry.space_group_name_H-M   'P 1'
#
loop_
_entity.id
_entity.type
_entity.pdbx_description
1 polymer ?
#
loop_
_entity_poly.entity_id
_entity_poly.type
_entity_poly.pdbx_seq_one_letter_code
_entity_poly.pdbx_strand_id
1 'polypeptide(L)'
;MRDGIETSVFLTDGQAKQTWGGFYRSVAKLAGHEETDDTMYDCCKILVSASVQDAIIQAYQDEIPGVRMESIITLLAIGGPKMNAELGQDEVRIQPGFISTKTAD
;
A
#
# COMPACT_ATOMS: atom_id res chain seq x y z
N MET A 1 8.23 -21.21 -12.92
CA MET A 1 7.50 -19.98 -12.56
C MET A 1 6.33 -20.43 -11.71
N ARG A 2 6.31 -20.11 -10.41
CA ARG A 2 5.08 -20.30 -9.63
C ARG A 2 4.17 -19.15 -10.06
N ASP A 3 3.03 -19.47 -10.67
CA ASP A 3 1.95 -18.51 -10.86
C ASP A 3 1.67 -17.88 -9.50
N GLY A 4 2.05 -16.62 -9.34
CA GLY A 4 1.93 -15.94 -8.07
C GLY A 4 0.45 -15.73 -7.79
N ILE A 5 -0.05 -16.33 -6.71
CA ILE A 5 -1.43 -16.16 -6.28
C ILE A 5 -1.55 -14.75 -5.71
N GLU A 6 -2.48 -13.95 -6.22
CA GLU A 6 -2.86 -12.68 -5.60
C GLU A 6 -3.42 -12.95 -4.19
N THR A 7 -3.02 -12.14 -3.23
CA THR A 7 -3.45 -12.29 -1.83
C THR A 7 -4.22 -11.05 -1.40
N SER A 8 -5.40 -11.22 -0.81
CA SER A 8 -6.14 -10.12 -0.21
C SER A 8 -5.86 -10.05 1.29
N VAL A 9 -5.66 -8.83 1.80
CA VAL A 9 -5.63 -8.51 3.23
C VAL A 9 -6.62 -7.39 3.51
N PHE A 10 -7.06 -7.29 4.76
CA PHE A 10 -8.02 -6.28 5.20
C PHE A 10 -7.41 -5.43 6.30
N LEU A 11 -7.45 -4.11 6.12
CA LEU A 11 -6.93 -3.17 7.11
C LEU A 11 -7.95 -2.96 8.23
N THR A 12 -7.46 -2.75 9.45
CA THR A 12 -8.26 -2.19 10.53
C THR A 12 -8.24 -0.65 10.48
N ASP A 13 -9.19 0.01 11.17
CA ASP A 13 -9.33 1.48 11.16
C ASP A 13 -8.02 2.24 11.47
N GLY A 14 -7.18 1.71 12.36
CA GLY A 14 -5.88 2.30 12.70
C GLY A 14 -4.77 2.02 11.68
N GLN A 15 -4.96 1.03 10.81
CA GLN A 15 -3.97 0.64 9.79
C GLN A 15 -4.16 1.37 8.46
N ALA A 16 -5.38 1.82 8.16
CA ALA A 16 -5.70 2.52 6.92
C ALA A 16 -5.16 3.96 6.88
N LYS A 17 -5.11 4.65 8.04
CA LYS A 17 -4.61 6.03 8.15
C LYS A 17 -3.10 6.08 8.31
N GLN A 18 -2.36 5.76 7.25
CA GLN A 18 -0.91 5.80 7.24
C GLN A 18 -0.37 6.42 5.94
N THR A 19 0.73 7.16 6.04
CA THR A 19 1.55 7.48 4.87
C THR A 19 2.28 6.24 4.37
N TRP A 20 2.82 6.30 3.15
CA TRP A 20 3.21 5.11 2.38
C TRP A 20 4.11 4.10 3.09
N GLY A 21 5.16 4.56 3.78
CA GLY A 21 6.11 3.66 4.44
C GLY A 21 5.45 2.79 5.50
N GLY A 22 4.59 3.39 6.33
CA GLY A 22 3.81 2.64 7.32
C GLY A 22 2.81 1.70 6.65
N PHE A 23 2.10 2.20 5.64
CA PHE A 23 1.08 1.45 4.92
C PHE A 23 1.63 0.14 4.35
N TYR A 24 2.74 0.19 3.60
CA TYR A 24 3.31 -1.01 2.98
C TYR A 24 3.80 -2.03 4.01
N ARG A 25 4.40 -1.56 5.11
CA ARG A 25 4.81 -2.43 6.22
C ARG A 25 3.63 -3.10 6.90
N SER A 26 2.54 -2.37 7.11
CA SER A 26 1.31 -2.92 7.69
C SER A 26 0.70 -4.00 6.79
N VAL A 27 0.64 -3.75 5.48
CA VAL A 27 0.18 -4.71 4.48
C VAL A 27 1.06 -5.95 4.44
N ALA A 28 2.39 -5.78 4.42
CA ALA A 28 3.35 -6.89 4.43
C ALA A 28 3.18 -7.77 5.67
N LYS A 29 3.05 -7.15 6.85
CA LYS A 29 2.80 -7.85 8.10
C LYS A 29 1.48 -8.63 8.08
N LEU A 30 0.40 -8.05 7.56
CA LEU A 30 -0.89 -8.72 7.42
C LEU A 30 -0.83 -9.90 6.44
N ALA A 31 0.06 -9.83 5.45
CA ALA A 31 0.35 -10.93 4.53
C ALA A 31 1.29 -11.99 5.12
N GLY A 32 1.67 -11.87 6.40
CA GLY A 32 2.56 -12.82 7.07
C GLY A 32 4.05 -12.62 6.78
N HIS A 33 4.44 -11.48 6.22
CA HIS A 33 5.84 -11.14 5.97
C HIS A 33 6.39 -10.25 7.09
N GLU A 34 7.54 -10.64 7.64
CA GLU A 34 8.31 -9.82 8.57
C GLU A 34 9.29 -8.95 7.76
N GLU A 35 9.25 -7.64 7.97
CA GLU A 35 10.15 -6.69 7.30
C GLU A 35 11.57 -6.84 7.87
N THR A 36 12.55 -6.87 6.97
CA THR A 36 13.98 -6.90 7.26
C THR A 36 14.70 -5.77 6.51
N ASP A 37 15.97 -5.52 6.82
CA ASP A 37 16.76 -4.49 6.13
C ASP A 37 16.91 -4.75 4.62
N ASP A 38 16.74 -6.00 4.18
CA ASP A 38 16.80 -6.40 2.77
C ASP A 38 15.43 -6.39 2.08
N THR A 39 14.36 -6.05 2.80
CA THR A 39 13.00 -6.00 2.24
C THR A 39 12.84 -4.81 1.29
N MET A 40 12.36 -5.08 0.08
CA MET A 40 12.01 -4.07 -0.91
C MET A 40 10.55 -4.23 -1.34
N TYR A 41 9.84 -3.10 -1.44
CA TYR A 41 8.46 -3.07 -1.91
C TYR A 41 8.37 -2.56 -3.35
N ASP A 42 7.70 -3.31 -4.21
CA ASP A 42 7.20 -2.78 -5.48
C ASP A 42 5.81 -2.18 -5.25
N CYS A 43 5.78 -0.88 -4.98
CA CYS A 43 4.58 -0.09 -4.69
C CYS A 43 3.52 -0.10 -5.81
N CYS A 44 3.88 -0.57 -7.01
CA CYS A 44 2.96 -0.72 -8.14
C CYS A 44 2.27 -2.09 -8.18
N LYS A 45 2.71 -3.06 -7.37
CA LYS A 45 2.17 -4.43 -7.29
C LYS A 45 1.15 -4.61 -6.19
N ILE A 46 0.32 -3.60 -6.00
CA ILE A 46 -0.66 -3.55 -4.92
C ILE A 46 -1.85 -2.67 -5.35
N LEU A 47 -3.05 -3.18 -5.10
CA LEU A 47 -4.30 -2.49 -5.36
C LEU A 47 -5.01 -2.22 -4.04
N VAL A 48 -5.69 -1.08 -3.95
CA VAL A 48 -6.42 -0.64 -2.76
C VAL A 48 -7.86 -0.32 -3.10
N SER A 49 -8.77 -0.56 -2.15
CA SER A 49 -10.15 -0.09 -2.29
C SER A 49 -10.23 1.43 -2.20
N ALA A 50 -11.38 1.99 -2.55
CA ALA A 50 -11.64 3.42 -2.43
C ALA A 50 -11.47 3.92 -0.97
N SER A 51 -11.96 3.16 0.02
CA SER A 51 -11.86 3.58 1.43
C SER A 51 -10.41 3.66 1.92
N VAL A 52 -9.56 2.74 1.45
CA VAL A 52 -8.12 2.76 1.78
C VAL A 52 -7.43 3.93 1.08
N GLN A 53 -7.76 4.22 -0.19
CA GLN A 53 -7.20 5.38 -0.87
C GLN A 53 -7.57 6.69 -0.15
N ASP A 54 -8.83 6.85 0.23
CA ASP A 54 -9.31 8.02 0.98
C ASP A 54 -8.61 8.15 2.34
N ALA A 55 -8.38 7.04 3.04
CA ALA A 55 -7.66 7.02 4.31
C ALA A 55 -6.18 7.42 4.15
N ILE A 56 -5.51 7.00 3.08
CA ILE A 56 -4.14 7.42 2.76
C ILE A 56 -4.10 8.92 2.46
N ILE A 57 -5.05 9.43 1.66
CA ILE A 57 -5.14 10.86 1.36
C ILE A 57 -5.32 11.67 2.65
N GLN A 58 -6.24 11.23 3.53
CA GLN A 58 -6.47 11.87 4.82
C GLN A 58 -5.21 11.86 5.69
N ALA A 59 -4.45 10.76 5.70
CA ALA A 59 -3.20 10.68 6.46
C ALA A 59 -2.17 11.72 6.00
N TYR A 60 -2.03 11.95 4.68
CA TYR A 60 -1.16 13.01 4.16
C TYR A 60 -1.64 14.42 4.54
N GLN A 61 -2.96 14.65 4.53
CA GLN A 61 -3.53 15.94 4.93
C GLN A 61 -3.32 16.22 6.43
N ASP A 62 -3.43 15.18 7.26
CA ASP A 62 -3.22 15.27 8.71
C ASP A 62 -1.74 15.50 9.05
N GLU A 63 -0.81 14.82 8.36
CA GLU A 63 0.63 14.92 8.62
C GLU A 63 1.27 16.21 8.05
N ILE A 64 0.72 16.74 6.96
CA ILE A 64 1.28 17.91 6.27
C ILE A 64 0.20 19.01 6.17
N PRO A 65 0.05 19.86 7.20
CA PRO A 65 -0.93 20.94 7.20
C PRO A 65 -0.78 21.86 5.98
N GLY A 66 -1.87 22.05 5.24
CA GLY A 66 -1.90 22.91 4.05
C GLY A 66 -1.35 22.27 2.78
N VAL A 67 -1.05 20.96 2.78
CA VAL A 67 -0.73 20.23 1.56
C VAL A 67 -1.90 20.33 0.57
N ARG A 68 -1.56 20.58 -0.71
CA ARG A 68 -2.56 20.66 -1.76
C ARG A 68 -2.98 19.26 -2.21
N MET A 69 -4.26 19.08 -2.48
CA MET A 69 -4.82 17.80 -2.93
C MET A 69 -4.14 17.32 -4.22
N GLU A 70 -3.83 18.22 -5.15
CA GLU A 70 -3.18 17.88 -6.41
C GLU A 70 -1.79 17.29 -6.18
N SER A 71 -1.08 17.74 -5.14
CA SER A 71 0.24 17.21 -4.77
C SER A 71 0.13 15.77 -4.25
N ILE A 72 -0.88 15.47 -3.42
CA ILE A 72 -1.15 14.11 -2.95
C ILE A 72 -1.53 13.19 -4.11
N ILE A 73 -2.47 13.63 -4.96
CA ILE A 73 -2.90 12.86 -6.13
C ILE A 73 -1.74 12.60 -7.08
N THR A 74 -0.88 13.59 -7.34
CA THR A 74 0.32 13.42 -8.20
C THR A 74 1.24 12.36 -7.64
N LEU A 75 1.48 12.38 -6.32
CA LEU A 75 2.28 11.38 -5.62
C LEU A 75 1.67 9.97 -5.79
N LEU A 76 0.37 9.82 -5.52
CA LEU A 76 -0.38 8.56 -5.70
C LEU A 76 -0.36 8.05 -7.15
N ALA A 77 -0.49 8.95 -8.11
CA ALA A 77 -0.51 8.62 -9.53
C ALA A 77 0.85 8.09 -10.02
N ILE A 78 1.97 8.64 -9.53
CA ILE A 78 3.31 8.27 -9.99
C ILE A 78 3.81 6.98 -9.33
N GLY A 79 3.66 6.84 -8.02
CA GLY A 79 4.32 5.76 -7.28
C GLY A 79 3.49 5.10 -6.19
N GLY A 80 2.24 5.52 -6.01
CA GLY A 80 1.35 4.97 -4.99
C GLY A 80 0.54 3.76 -5.45
N PRO A 81 -0.12 3.08 -4.49
CA PRO A 81 -1.02 1.97 -4.79
C PRO A 81 -2.15 2.44 -5.69
N LYS A 82 -2.60 1.58 -6.62
CA LYS A 82 -3.69 1.92 -7.54
C LYS A 82 -5.04 1.54 -6.94
N MET A 83 -6.00 2.43 -7.07
CA MET A 83 -7.36 2.15 -6.61
C MET A 83 -8.04 1.18 -7.59
N ASN A 84 -8.70 0.16 -7.03
CA ASN A 84 -9.58 -0.73 -7.78
C ASN A 84 -10.99 -0.68 -7.18
N ALA A 85 -11.96 -0.26 -8.00
CA ALA A 85 -13.36 -0.05 -7.60
C ALA A 85 -14.11 -1.35 -7.29
N GLU A 86 -13.57 -2.51 -7.67
CA GLU A 86 -14.16 -3.83 -7.39
C GLU A 86 -13.79 -4.36 -6.00
N LEU A 87 -12.84 -3.72 -5.32
CA LEU A 87 -12.40 -4.14 -3.99
C LEU A 87 -13.40 -3.72 -2.91
N GLY A 88 -13.59 -4.61 -1.94
CA GLY A 88 -14.44 -4.36 -0.79
C GLY A 88 -13.86 -3.28 0.13
N GLN A 89 -14.67 -2.86 1.09
CA GLN A 89 -14.23 -1.90 2.11
C GLN A 89 -12.97 -2.42 2.82
N ASP A 90 -11.98 -1.54 2.95
CA ASP A 90 -10.70 -1.77 3.63
C ASP A 90 -9.85 -2.91 3.06
N GLU A 91 -10.22 -3.41 1.88
CA GLU A 91 -9.49 -4.45 1.16
C GLU A 91 -8.27 -3.89 0.43
N VAL A 92 -7.18 -4.64 0.55
CA VAL A 92 -5.94 -4.45 -0.19
C VAL A 92 -5.59 -5.75 -0.90
N ARG A 93 -5.38 -5.68 -2.21
CA ARG A 93 -4.96 -6.82 -3.02
C ARG A 93 -3.48 -6.73 -3.35
N ILE A 94 -2.73 -7.69 -2.85
CA ILE A 94 -1.29 -7.82 -3.04
C ILE A 94 -1.05 -8.68 -4.28
N GLN A 95 -0.29 -8.12 -5.22
CA GLN A 95 0.06 -8.81 -6.45
C GLN A 95 1.46 -9.43 -6.36
N PRO A 96 1.74 -10.45 -7.18
CA PRO A 96 3.07 -11.06 -7.23
C PRO A 96 4.16 -10.02 -7.50
N GLY A 97 5.21 -10.04 -6.67
CA GLY A 97 6.32 -9.09 -6.75
C GLY A 97 6.19 -7.86 -5.84
N PHE A 98 5.09 -7.72 -5.09
CA PHE A 98 4.96 -6.65 -4.09
C PHE A 98 6.11 -6.65 -3.09
N ILE A 99 6.51 -7.82 -2.58
CA ILE A 99 7.64 -7.97 -1.64
C ILE A 99 8.74 -8.73 -2.34
N SER A 100 9.94 -8.17 -2.33
CA SER A 100 11.17 -8.82 -2.77
C SER A 100 12.26 -8.66 -1.71
N THR A 101 13.28 -9.51 -1.78
CA THR A 101 14.49 -9.35 -0.98
C THR A 101 15.59 -8.83 -1.90
N LYS A 102 16.45 -7.97 -1.36
CA LYS A 102 17.69 -7.58 -2.03
C LYS A 102 18.53 -8.84 -2.19
N THR A 103 18.60 -9.38 -3.40
CA THR A 103 19.56 -10.45 -3.67
C THR A 103 20.96 -9.86 -3.53
N ALA A 104 21.75 -10.43 -2.62
CA ALA A 104 23.20 -10.25 -2.66
C ALA A 104 23.70 -10.95 -3.93
N ASP A 105 24.11 -10.16 -4.91
CA ASP A 105 24.88 -10.66 -6.07
C ASP A 105 26.25 -11.18 -5.63
#